data_AF-A0A1Q7FKP7-F1
#
_entry.id   AF-A0A1Q7FKP7-F1
#
_cell.length_a   1.000
_cell.length_b   1.000
_cell.length_c   1.000
_cell.angle_alpha   90.00
_cell.angle_beta   90.00
_cell.angle_gamma   90.00
#
_symmetry.space_group_name_H-M   'P 1'
#
loop_
_entity.id
_entity.type
_entity.pdbx_description
1 polymer ?
#
loop_
_entity_poly.entity_id
_entity_poly.type
_entity_poly.pdbx_seq_one_letter_code
_entity_poly.pdbx_strand_id
1 'polypeptide(L)'
;MKLLRSKRPLRLVLALIIGVAGVWLFAHFHAKQIHTGHRPVVSFATVKSVLEALANELPPELKEPNEAKWKAWAQHEDDIVRARLEQGALDSMINLLLFGTSFTTQPRVITMHDSDDAVLQSRLDDLLQGLRNPGKNERLIFLRNVLRGSGMDPDSSAGYEKTKTLVLENLRRVVQEQITFHEQFDEATRESNQEAGLSKRSRVFRDRGISLDTTILSSFGIEGALRDMKDRAVLPERSITRVAVIGPGLDFTDKGFGYDFYPLQTLQPFAVYDSLIRLGLAEPGKIDIIAFDISREVLEHLRRAHDRAKTGEKYVVQLPRESWLWVADAVQYWRSFGSEIGKPVAPIQPPPALKDLETRAVGIRPEVILSCKPVDLNIVFEQFDLSATRRFDLIIATNVFLYYDTLEQALALQNISTLLKPAGFLLTNDWLPDLPQIPMRSMGYTPVRYGEGGDWGDNVFWWQRQ
;
A
#
# COMPACT_ATOMS: atom_id res chain seq x y z
N MET A 1 -2.25 -3.73 -74.74
CA MET A 1 -2.32 -4.45 -73.45
C MET A 1 -0.93 -4.50 -72.83
N LYS A 2 -0.72 -3.77 -71.71
CA LYS A 2 0.32 -3.92 -70.66
C LYS A 2 0.75 -2.55 -70.11
N LEU A 3 0.07 -2.14 -69.02
CA LEU A 3 0.60 -1.19 -68.06
C LEU A 3 1.78 -1.84 -67.32
N LEU A 4 2.91 -1.14 -67.20
CA LEU A 4 3.94 -1.41 -66.20
C LEU A 4 4.03 -0.19 -65.27
N ARG A 5 3.23 -0.26 -64.21
CA ARG A 5 3.23 0.69 -63.08
C ARG A 5 4.49 0.50 -62.23
N SER A 6 5.11 1.63 -61.93
CA SER A 6 6.17 1.85 -60.94
C SER A 6 5.87 1.18 -59.59
N LYS A 7 6.73 0.24 -59.17
CA LYS A 7 6.72 -0.45 -57.85
C LYS A 7 7.84 0.01 -56.91
N ARG A 8 8.41 1.21 -57.11
CA ARG A 8 9.49 1.72 -56.24
C ARG A 8 9.05 2.55 -55.02
N PRO A 9 7.98 3.38 -55.04
CA PRO A 9 7.64 4.18 -53.85
C PRO A 9 6.96 3.34 -52.74
N LEU A 10 6.28 2.24 -53.10
CA LEU A 10 5.56 1.40 -52.13
C LEU A 10 6.50 0.58 -51.23
N ARG A 11 7.66 0.15 -51.74
CA ARG A 11 8.65 -0.62 -50.96
C ARG A 11 9.37 0.23 -49.91
N LEU A 12 9.58 1.52 -50.20
CA LEU A 12 10.23 2.45 -49.27
C LEU A 12 9.30 2.87 -48.13
N VAL A 13 8.01 3.07 -48.43
CA VAL A 13 6.97 3.34 -47.41
C VAL A 13 6.74 2.12 -46.53
N LEU A 14 6.70 0.90 -47.10
CA LEU A 14 6.53 -0.33 -46.31
C LEU A 14 7.74 -0.61 -45.40
N ALA A 15 8.96 -0.35 -45.87
CA ALA A 15 10.17 -0.50 -45.06
C ALA A 15 10.22 0.51 -43.90
N LEU A 16 9.76 1.75 -44.11
CA LEU A 16 9.69 2.77 -43.06
C LEU A 16 8.61 2.43 -42.01
N ILE A 17 7.46 1.90 -42.43
CA ILE A 17 6.39 1.46 -41.52
C ILE A 17 6.83 0.25 -40.69
N ILE A 18 7.55 -0.71 -41.28
CA ILE A 18 8.11 -1.86 -40.55
C ILE A 18 9.23 -1.41 -39.58
N GLY A 19 10.05 -0.43 -39.95
CA GLY A 19 11.06 0.15 -39.07
C GLY A 19 10.46 0.91 -37.87
N VAL A 20 9.43 1.73 -38.10
CA VAL A 20 8.73 2.47 -37.04
C VAL A 20 7.89 1.54 -36.16
N ALA A 21 7.20 0.56 -36.74
CA ALA A 21 6.49 -0.48 -35.97
C ALA A 21 7.47 -1.36 -35.18
N GLY A 22 8.64 -1.66 -35.73
CA GLY A 22 9.71 -2.40 -35.06
C GLY A 22 10.29 -1.65 -33.87
N VAL A 23 10.57 -0.35 -34.00
CA VAL A 23 11.04 0.51 -32.89
C VAL A 23 9.95 0.73 -31.84
N TRP A 24 8.68 0.86 -32.25
CA TRP A 24 7.56 0.98 -31.31
C TRP A 24 7.27 -0.34 -30.59
N LEU A 25 7.33 -1.50 -31.27
CA LEU A 25 7.27 -2.81 -30.61
C LEU A 25 8.47 -3.02 -29.69
N PHE A 26 9.68 -2.64 -30.09
CA PHE A 26 10.88 -2.84 -29.26
C PHE A 26 10.86 -1.94 -28.01
N ALA A 27 10.36 -0.70 -28.13
CA ALA A 27 10.12 0.19 -26.99
C ALA A 27 8.97 -0.30 -26.08
N HIS A 28 7.91 -0.88 -26.65
CA HIS A 28 6.79 -1.44 -25.90
C HIS A 28 7.12 -2.79 -25.25
N PHE A 29 8.03 -3.58 -25.84
CA PHE A 29 8.54 -4.83 -25.26
C PHE A 29 9.65 -4.59 -24.22
N HIS A 30 10.50 -3.56 -24.37
CA HIS A 30 11.42 -3.15 -23.29
C HIS A 30 10.70 -2.49 -22.11
N ALA A 31 9.59 -1.77 -22.34
CA ALA A 31 8.71 -1.32 -21.26
C ALA A 31 7.91 -2.47 -20.59
N LYS A 32 7.95 -3.68 -21.16
CA LYS A 32 7.36 -4.91 -20.63
C LYS A 32 8.39 -5.91 -20.10
N GLN A 33 9.65 -5.52 -19.88
CA GLN A 33 10.46 -6.17 -18.84
C GLN A 33 10.03 -5.63 -17.48
N ILE A 34 8.80 -5.98 -17.10
CA ILE A 34 8.41 -6.01 -15.70
C ILE A 34 9.26 -7.16 -15.14
N HIS A 35 10.16 -6.87 -14.20
CA HIS A 35 10.83 -7.92 -13.44
C HIS A 35 9.76 -8.69 -12.67
N THR A 36 9.24 -9.75 -13.30
CA THR A 36 8.44 -10.80 -12.68
C THR A 36 9.34 -11.89 -12.11
N GLY A 37 10.61 -11.59 -11.88
CA GLY A 37 11.56 -12.50 -11.27
C GLY A 37 11.74 -12.07 -9.82
N HIS A 38 11.51 -13.00 -8.89
CA HIS A 38 11.88 -12.84 -7.49
C HIS A 38 13.29 -12.26 -7.40
N ARG A 39 13.45 -11.30 -6.50
CA ARG A 39 14.78 -10.85 -6.12
C ARG A 39 15.50 -11.98 -5.39
N PRO A 40 16.84 -11.93 -5.32
CA PRO A 40 17.57 -12.80 -4.41
C PRO A 40 16.98 -12.67 -3.01
N VAL A 41 16.73 -13.79 -2.33
CA VAL A 41 16.33 -13.77 -0.93
C VAL A 41 17.45 -13.19 -0.06
N VAL A 42 17.11 -12.63 1.10
CA VAL A 42 18.07 -12.20 2.11
C VAL A 42 19.04 -13.36 2.40
N SER A 43 20.33 -13.10 2.54
CA SER A 43 21.30 -14.19 2.73
C SER A 43 21.12 -14.88 4.08
N PHE A 44 21.38 -16.20 4.13
CA PHE A 44 21.31 -16.96 5.39
C PHE A 44 22.19 -16.36 6.49
N ALA A 45 23.39 -15.88 6.13
CA ALA A 45 24.28 -15.20 7.08
C ALA A 45 23.65 -13.96 7.74
N THR A 46 22.76 -13.26 7.03
CA THR A 46 22.07 -12.07 7.56
C THR A 46 20.97 -12.42 8.55
N VAL A 47 20.28 -13.55 8.35
CA VAL A 47 19.12 -13.95 9.18
C VAL A 47 19.45 -14.98 10.25
N LYS A 48 20.64 -15.60 10.19
CA LYS A 48 21.03 -16.71 11.06
C LYS A 48 20.80 -16.43 12.54
N SER A 49 21.20 -15.25 13.02
CA SER A 49 21.06 -14.88 14.43
C SER A 49 19.59 -14.73 14.87
N VAL A 50 18.70 -14.31 13.97
CA VAL A 50 17.25 -14.25 14.21
C VAL A 50 16.68 -15.67 14.31
N LEU A 51 17.05 -16.55 13.37
CA LEU A 51 16.61 -17.95 13.38
C LEU A 51 17.07 -18.69 14.65
N GLU A 52 18.29 -18.42 15.12
CA GLU A 52 18.81 -18.98 16.37
C GLU A 52 18.08 -18.41 17.60
N ALA A 53 17.79 -17.11 17.63
CA ALA A 53 17.07 -16.46 18.73
C ALA A 53 15.62 -16.94 18.85
N LEU A 54 15.00 -17.28 17.72
CA LEU A 54 13.61 -17.74 17.63
C LEU A 54 13.50 -19.24 17.34
N ALA A 55 14.48 -20.04 17.78
CA ALA A 55 14.54 -21.48 17.46
C ALA A 55 13.27 -22.27 17.83
N ASN A 56 12.54 -21.83 18.86
CA ASN A 56 11.28 -22.46 19.31
C ASN A 56 10.05 -22.05 18.47
N GLU A 57 10.14 -20.96 17.72
CA GLU A 57 9.09 -20.43 16.84
C GLU A 57 9.32 -20.85 15.37
N LEU A 58 10.41 -21.57 15.08
CA LEU A 58 10.71 -21.98 13.71
C LEU A 58 9.71 -23.03 13.20
N PRO A 59 9.23 -22.88 11.95
CA PRO A 59 8.41 -23.90 11.33
C PRO A 59 9.22 -25.20 11.12
N PRO A 60 8.55 -26.37 11.02
CA PRO A 60 9.22 -27.66 10.86
C PRO A 60 10.28 -27.71 9.76
N GLU A 61 10.04 -27.02 8.64
CA GLU A 61 10.88 -26.92 7.45
C GLU A 61 12.22 -26.21 7.73
N LEU A 62 12.25 -25.33 8.73
CA LEU A 62 13.43 -24.56 9.14
C LEU A 62 14.13 -25.09 10.38
N LYS A 63 13.73 -26.25 10.93
CA LYS A 63 14.51 -26.90 12.00
C LYS A 63 15.93 -27.20 11.53
N GLU A 64 16.92 -26.91 12.38
CA GLU A 64 18.35 -26.98 12.04
C GLU A 64 18.65 -26.24 10.72
N PRO A 65 18.50 -24.90 10.71
CA PRO A 65 18.50 -24.14 9.48
C PRO A 65 19.89 -24.09 8.86
N ASN A 66 19.93 -24.11 7.53
CA ASN A 66 21.13 -23.92 6.72
C ASN A 66 20.77 -23.09 5.48
N GLU A 67 21.77 -22.72 4.69
CA GLU A 67 21.58 -21.85 3.53
C GLU A 67 20.56 -22.41 2.51
N ALA A 68 20.59 -23.71 2.24
CA ALA A 68 19.67 -24.34 1.31
C ALA A 68 18.23 -24.37 1.83
N LYS A 69 18.02 -24.75 3.10
CA LYS A 69 16.71 -24.75 3.75
C LYS A 69 16.12 -23.34 3.81
N TRP A 70 16.92 -22.37 4.25
CA TRP A 70 16.51 -20.97 4.31
C TRP A 70 16.06 -20.46 2.94
N LYS A 71 16.89 -20.67 1.90
CA LYS A 71 16.55 -20.21 0.56
C LYS A 71 15.24 -20.82 0.05
N ALA A 72 15.07 -22.13 0.21
CA ALA A 72 13.86 -22.81 -0.24
C ALA A 72 12.62 -22.33 0.51
N TRP A 73 12.71 -22.20 1.84
CA TRP A 73 11.61 -21.72 2.67
C TRP A 73 11.26 -20.26 2.35
N ALA A 74 12.24 -19.35 2.33
CA ALA A 74 11.98 -17.93 2.09
C ALA A 74 11.38 -17.66 0.69
N GLN A 75 11.75 -18.45 -0.31
CA GLN A 75 11.13 -18.38 -1.65
C GLN A 75 9.66 -18.85 -1.61
N HIS A 76 9.39 -19.95 -0.92
CA HIS A 76 8.04 -20.47 -0.76
C HIS A 76 7.13 -19.50 0.01
N GLU A 77 7.61 -18.93 1.11
CA GLU A 77 6.85 -17.97 1.90
C GLU A 77 6.63 -16.64 1.16
N ASP A 78 7.59 -16.19 0.34
CA ASP A 78 7.38 -15.02 -0.54
C ASP A 78 6.21 -15.26 -1.52
N ASP A 79 6.14 -16.44 -2.13
CA ASP A 79 5.02 -16.83 -3.00
C ASP A 79 3.68 -16.83 -2.25
N ILE A 80 3.65 -17.39 -1.03
CA ILE A 80 2.46 -17.42 -0.18
C ILE A 80 2.01 -16.00 0.18
N VAL A 81 2.93 -15.15 0.64
CA VAL A 81 2.62 -13.77 1.03
C VAL A 81 2.09 -12.97 -0.16
N ARG A 82 2.70 -13.11 -1.35
CA ARG A 82 2.22 -12.46 -2.56
C ARG A 82 0.85 -12.96 -2.99
N ALA A 83 0.57 -14.25 -2.84
CA ALA A 83 -0.76 -14.82 -3.14
C ALA A 83 -1.86 -14.25 -2.23
N ARG A 84 -1.54 -13.82 -1.00
CA ARG A 84 -2.51 -13.18 -0.08
C ARG A 84 -3.03 -11.83 -0.59
N LEU A 85 -2.37 -11.19 -1.57
CA LEU A 85 -2.88 -9.96 -2.20
C LEU A 85 -4.19 -10.20 -2.96
N GLU A 86 -4.36 -11.36 -3.60
CA GLU A 86 -5.60 -11.70 -4.30
C GLU A 86 -6.77 -11.75 -3.32
N GLN A 87 -6.58 -12.42 -2.17
CA GLN A 87 -7.59 -12.46 -1.12
C GLN A 87 -7.86 -11.06 -0.56
N GLY A 88 -6.84 -10.23 -0.38
CA GLY A 88 -7.01 -8.84 0.05
C GLY A 88 -7.83 -7.99 -0.93
N ALA A 89 -7.66 -8.21 -2.23
CA ALA A 89 -8.48 -7.56 -3.26
C ALA A 89 -9.96 -7.98 -3.17
N LEU A 90 -10.22 -9.27 -2.94
CA LEU A 90 -11.57 -9.79 -2.72
C LEU A 90 -12.19 -9.21 -1.44
N ASP A 91 -11.41 -9.03 -0.37
CA ASP A 91 -11.85 -8.37 0.86
C ASP A 91 -12.23 -6.90 0.59
N SER A 92 -11.40 -6.15 -0.13
CA SER A 92 -11.69 -4.75 -0.48
C SER A 92 -12.88 -4.62 -1.45
N MET A 93 -13.21 -5.65 -2.22
CA MET A 93 -14.47 -5.70 -2.98
C MET A 93 -15.69 -5.65 -2.06
N ILE A 94 -15.61 -6.20 -0.85
CA ILE A 94 -16.69 -6.10 0.14
C ILE A 94 -16.83 -4.67 0.66
N ASN A 95 -15.72 -3.97 0.93
CA ASN A 95 -15.78 -2.54 1.26
C ASN A 95 -16.41 -1.72 0.11
N LEU A 96 -16.04 -2.02 -1.14
CA LEU A 96 -16.67 -1.39 -2.30
C LEU A 96 -18.17 -1.70 -2.36
N LEU A 97 -18.57 -2.96 -2.18
CA LEU A 97 -19.98 -3.36 -2.14
C LEU A 97 -20.77 -2.54 -1.10
N LEU A 98 -20.24 -2.39 0.11
CA LEU A 98 -20.93 -1.71 1.21
C LEU A 98 -20.92 -0.18 1.07
N PHE A 99 -19.77 0.40 0.74
CA PHE A 99 -19.52 1.83 0.85
C PHE A 99 -19.44 2.57 -0.48
N GLY A 100 -19.22 1.87 -1.58
CA GLY A 100 -19.01 2.45 -2.89
C GLY A 100 -20.23 3.18 -3.45
N THR A 101 -19.96 4.12 -4.34
CA THR A 101 -20.94 5.00 -4.97
C THR A 101 -20.74 5.08 -6.49
N SER A 102 -19.61 4.57 -7.00
CA SER A 102 -19.24 4.69 -8.41
C SER A 102 -19.92 3.66 -9.32
N PHE A 103 -20.49 2.58 -8.76
CA PHE A 103 -21.14 1.51 -9.51
C PHE A 103 -22.66 1.43 -9.29
N THR A 104 -23.20 2.19 -8.32
CA THR A 104 -24.59 2.07 -7.87
C THR A 104 -25.14 3.41 -7.40
N THR A 105 -26.46 3.58 -7.48
CA THR A 105 -27.20 4.71 -6.89
C THR A 105 -27.88 4.35 -5.57
N GLN A 106 -27.78 3.10 -5.13
CA GLN A 106 -28.36 2.64 -3.87
C GLN A 106 -27.68 3.32 -2.67
N PRO A 107 -28.39 3.49 -1.54
CA PRO A 107 -27.79 3.99 -0.29
C PRO A 107 -26.58 3.16 0.14
N ARG A 108 -25.62 3.78 0.82
CA ARG A 108 -24.47 3.07 1.44
C ARG A 108 -24.98 2.19 2.59
N VAL A 109 -24.37 1.03 2.77
CA VAL A 109 -24.65 0.12 3.87
C VAL A 109 -23.58 0.34 4.94
N ILE A 110 -23.93 1.05 6.02
CA ILE A 110 -22.98 1.45 7.09
C ILE A 110 -22.92 0.39 8.20
N THR A 111 -24.06 -0.20 8.55
CA THR A 111 -24.16 -1.32 9.48
C THR A 111 -24.85 -2.48 8.78
N MET A 112 -24.22 -3.64 8.80
CA MET A 112 -24.84 -4.86 8.31
C MET A 112 -25.58 -5.55 9.45
N HIS A 113 -26.89 -5.72 9.29
CA HIS A 113 -27.72 -6.47 10.23
C HIS A 113 -28.18 -7.81 9.63
N ASP A 114 -28.35 -7.90 8.31
CA ASP A 114 -28.83 -9.09 7.60
C ASP A 114 -28.25 -9.14 6.17
N SER A 115 -27.86 -10.33 5.69
CA SER A 115 -27.43 -10.55 4.30
C SER A 115 -28.59 -10.52 3.30
N ASP A 116 -29.82 -10.69 3.77
CA ASP A 116 -31.04 -10.65 2.95
C ASP A 116 -31.63 -9.23 2.84
N ASP A 117 -30.91 -8.21 3.33
CA ASP A 117 -31.28 -6.80 3.17
C ASP A 117 -31.47 -6.43 1.69
N ALA A 118 -32.64 -5.88 1.35
CA ALA A 118 -33.00 -5.56 -0.03
C ALA A 118 -32.06 -4.53 -0.68
N VAL A 119 -31.52 -3.59 0.10
CA VAL A 119 -30.53 -2.61 -0.39
C VAL A 119 -29.23 -3.33 -0.72
N LEU A 120 -28.77 -4.23 0.15
CA LEU A 120 -27.56 -5.01 -0.09
C LEU A 120 -27.69 -5.91 -1.34
N GLN A 121 -28.83 -6.57 -1.53
CA GLN A 121 -29.09 -7.38 -2.73
C GLN A 121 -29.09 -6.51 -4.00
N SER A 122 -29.73 -5.34 -3.96
CA SER A 122 -29.71 -4.40 -5.08
C SER A 122 -28.29 -3.94 -5.42
N ARG A 123 -27.48 -3.64 -4.39
CA ARG A 123 -26.07 -3.26 -4.55
C ARG A 123 -25.23 -4.39 -5.13
N LEU A 124 -25.49 -5.63 -4.71
CA LEU A 124 -24.80 -6.79 -5.25
C LEU A 124 -25.06 -6.94 -6.75
N ASP A 125 -26.33 -6.83 -7.18
CA ASP A 125 -26.68 -6.92 -8.59
C ASP A 125 -26.04 -5.77 -9.40
N ASP A 126 -26.03 -4.54 -8.89
CA ASP A 126 -25.34 -3.40 -9.50
C ASP A 126 -23.82 -3.63 -9.59
N LEU A 127 -23.20 -4.18 -8.54
CA LEU A 127 -21.76 -4.50 -8.54
C LEU A 127 -21.43 -5.55 -9.60
N LEU A 128 -22.22 -6.62 -9.69
CA LEU A 128 -22.01 -7.67 -10.69
C LEU A 128 -22.21 -7.15 -12.11
N GLN A 129 -23.18 -6.24 -12.33
CA GLN A 129 -23.34 -5.55 -13.61
C GLN A 129 -22.14 -4.65 -13.92
N GLY A 130 -21.63 -3.93 -12.92
CA GLY A 130 -20.43 -3.10 -13.01
C GLY A 130 -19.18 -3.91 -13.35
N LEU A 131 -19.01 -5.10 -12.76
CA LEU A 131 -17.87 -5.98 -13.06
C LEU A 131 -17.91 -6.51 -14.51
N ARG A 132 -19.10 -6.76 -15.06
CA ARG A 132 -19.29 -7.09 -16.49
C ARG A 132 -18.96 -5.90 -17.40
N ASN A 133 -19.40 -4.71 -17.01
CA ASN A 133 -19.29 -3.49 -17.81
C ASN A 133 -18.58 -2.36 -17.04
N PRO A 134 -17.28 -2.50 -16.75
CA PRO A 134 -16.59 -1.60 -15.82
C PRO A 134 -16.34 -0.20 -16.39
N GLY A 135 -16.52 0.01 -17.69
CA GLY A 135 -16.27 1.29 -18.35
C GLY A 135 -14.84 1.77 -18.11
N LYS A 136 -14.70 2.94 -17.48
CA LYS A 136 -13.41 3.53 -17.06
C LYS A 136 -13.14 3.42 -15.56
N ASN A 137 -13.98 2.70 -14.82
CA ASN A 137 -13.83 2.58 -13.38
C ASN A 137 -12.63 1.67 -13.06
N GLU A 138 -11.53 2.28 -12.63
CA GLU A 138 -10.27 1.58 -12.37
C GLU A 138 -10.42 0.46 -11.33
N ARG A 139 -11.28 0.64 -10.32
CA ARG A 139 -11.55 -0.37 -9.28
C ARG A 139 -12.26 -1.59 -9.84
N LEU A 140 -13.30 -1.38 -10.63
CA LEU A 140 -14.04 -2.48 -11.27
C LEU A 140 -13.18 -3.20 -12.31
N ILE A 141 -12.35 -2.48 -13.06
CA ILE A 141 -11.37 -3.08 -13.99
C ILE A 141 -10.39 -3.97 -13.23
N PHE A 142 -9.85 -3.48 -12.11
CA PHE A 142 -8.96 -4.24 -11.24
C PHE A 142 -9.62 -5.52 -10.73
N LEU A 143 -10.79 -5.42 -10.08
CA LEU A 143 -11.50 -6.58 -9.53
C LEU A 143 -11.86 -7.61 -10.60
N ARG A 144 -12.27 -7.15 -11.79
CA ARG A 144 -12.53 -8.03 -12.93
C ARG A 144 -11.28 -8.81 -13.33
N ASN A 145 -10.10 -8.19 -13.30
CA ASN A 145 -8.84 -8.87 -13.62
C ASN A 145 -8.45 -9.90 -12.54
N VAL A 146 -8.66 -9.59 -11.26
CA VAL A 146 -8.46 -10.53 -10.14
C VAL A 146 -9.35 -11.76 -10.32
N LEU A 147 -10.66 -11.56 -10.53
CA LEU A 147 -11.62 -12.65 -10.75
C LEU A 147 -11.23 -13.54 -11.93
N ARG A 148 -10.81 -12.93 -13.04
CA ARG A 148 -10.35 -13.67 -14.23
C ARG A 148 -9.08 -14.47 -13.98
N GLY A 149 -8.14 -13.92 -13.20
CA GLY A 149 -6.94 -14.64 -12.75
C GLY A 149 -7.29 -15.90 -11.98
N SER A 150 -8.33 -15.84 -11.15
CA SER A 150 -8.87 -16.97 -10.39
C SER A 150 -9.83 -17.88 -11.20
N GLY A 151 -9.88 -17.73 -12.53
CA GLY A 151 -10.71 -18.57 -13.41
C GLY A 151 -12.21 -18.25 -13.39
N MET A 152 -12.60 -17.09 -12.87
CA MET A 152 -13.98 -16.60 -12.87
C MET A 152 -14.12 -15.43 -13.86
N ASP A 153 -14.72 -15.67 -15.03
CA ASP A 153 -14.99 -14.60 -15.99
C ASP A 153 -16.42 -14.05 -15.79
N PRO A 154 -16.59 -12.81 -15.28
CA PRO A 154 -17.91 -12.25 -15.00
C PRO A 154 -18.81 -12.13 -16.23
N ASP A 155 -18.22 -12.09 -17.42
CA ASP A 155 -18.94 -11.99 -18.70
C ASP A 155 -19.71 -13.26 -19.05
N SER A 156 -19.26 -14.42 -18.56
CA SER A 156 -19.93 -15.70 -18.81
C SER A 156 -21.06 -15.93 -17.81
N SER A 157 -22.13 -16.64 -18.21
CA SER A 157 -23.23 -16.96 -17.27
C SER A 157 -22.73 -17.79 -16.09
N ALA A 158 -21.86 -18.78 -16.35
CA ALA A 158 -21.28 -19.61 -15.29
C ALA A 158 -20.35 -18.82 -14.37
N GLY A 159 -19.52 -17.93 -14.92
CA GLY A 159 -18.63 -17.08 -14.13
C GLY A 159 -19.37 -16.02 -13.32
N TYR A 160 -20.50 -15.51 -13.82
CA TYR A 160 -21.37 -14.61 -13.07
C TYR A 160 -21.97 -15.26 -11.82
N GLU A 161 -22.56 -16.46 -11.94
CA GLU A 161 -23.11 -17.18 -10.78
C GLU A 161 -22.03 -17.54 -9.76
N LYS A 162 -20.84 -17.94 -10.23
CA LYS A 162 -19.67 -18.15 -9.38
C LYS A 162 -19.25 -16.86 -8.66
N THR A 163 -19.20 -15.74 -9.38
CA THR A 163 -18.86 -14.43 -8.80
C THR A 163 -19.87 -14.01 -7.75
N LYS A 164 -21.18 -14.17 -8.03
CA LYS A 164 -22.25 -13.86 -7.07
C LYS A 164 -22.11 -14.69 -5.79
N THR A 165 -21.90 -15.99 -5.93
CA THR A 165 -21.69 -16.92 -4.81
C THR A 165 -20.47 -16.51 -3.99
N LEU A 166 -19.33 -16.27 -4.65
CA LEU A 166 -18.10 -15.83 -4.02
C LEU A 166 -18.30 -14.53 -3.23
N VAL A 167 -18.93 -13.51 -3.82
CA VAL A 167 -19.13 -12.21 -3.14
C VAL A 167 -19.94 -12.41 -1.85
N LEU A 168 -21.00 -13.22 -1.88
CA LEU A 168 -21.83 -13.49 -0.70
C LEU A 168 -21.09 -14.30 0.38
N GLU A 169 -20.31 -15.30 0.00
CA GLU A 169 -19.47 -16.07 0.92
C GLU A 169 -18.39 -15.18 1.55
N ASN A 170 -17.74 -14.37 0.72
CA ASN A 170 -16.70 -13.44 1.16
C ASN A 170 -17.25 -12.37 2.09
N LEU A 171 -18.46 -11.86 1.81
CA LEU A 171 -19.18 -10.93 2.67
C LEU A 171 -19.41 -11.51 4.07
N ARG A 172 -19.95 -12.74 4.15
CA ARG A 172 -20.19 -13.42 5.45
C ARG A 172 -18.89 -13.61 6.23
N ARG A 173 -17.83 -14.05 5.54
CA ARG A 173 -16.51 -14.22 6.15
C ARG A 173 -15.96 -12.90 6.69
N VAL A 174 -15.95 -11.83 5.89
CA VAL A 174 -15.44 -10.51 6.29
C VAL A 174 -16.20 -9.96 7.49
N VAL A 175 -17.52 -10.10 7.55
CA VAL A 175 -18.33 -9.67 8.70
C VAL A 175 -17.97 -10.46 9.95
N GLN A 176 -17.85 -11.80 9.86
CA GLN A 176 -17.47 -12.63 11.00
C GLN A 176 -16.04 -12.33 11.49
N GLU A 177 -15.11 -12.09 10.56
CA GLU A 177 -13.75 -11.70 10.87
C GLU A 177 -13.70 -10.34 11.56
N GLN A 178 -14.50 -9.35 11.15
CA GLN A 178 -14.56 -8.05 11.82
C GLN A 178 -14.95 -8.17 13.30
N ILE A 179 -15.93 -9.03 13.62
CA ILE A 179 -16.30 -9.32 15.02
C ILE A 179 -15.11 -9.91 15.77
N THR A 180 -14.47 -10.92 15.19
CA THR A 180 -13.32 -11.61 15.78
C THR A 180 -12.15 -10.65 16.03
N PHE A 181 -11.85 -9.77 15.07
CA PHE A 181 -10.78 -8.79 15.20
C PHE A 181 -11.09 -7.76 16.29
N HIS A 182 -12.34 -7.30 16.40
CA HIS A 182 -12.74 -6.40 17.47
C HIS A 182 -12.50 -7.03 18.86
N GLU A 183 -12.92 -8.30 19.03
CA GLU A 183 -12.66 -9.06 20.27
C GLU A 183 -11.15 -9.21 20.55
N GLN A 184 -10.34 -9.50 19.52
CA GLN A 184 -8.89 -9.62 19.67
C GLN A 184 -8.23 -8.28 20.05
N PHE A 185 -8.69 -7.16 19.48
CA PHE A 185 -8.23 -5.82 19.87
C PHE A 185 -8.61 -5.48 21.31
N ASP A 186 -9.83 -5.81 21.74
CA ASP A 186 -10.31 -5.60 23.10
C ASP A 186 -9.55 -6.46 24.11
N GLU A 187 -9.26 -7.72 23.76
CA GLU A 187 -8.44 -8.61 24.57
C GLU A 187 -7.01 -8.08 24.71
N ALA A 188 -6.39 -7.65 23.60
CA ALA A 188 -5.05 -7.10 23.61
C ALA A 188 -4.96 -5.76 24.38
N THR A 189 -6.04 -4.98 24.41
CA THR A 189 -6.13 -3.74 25.19
C THR A 189 -6.28 -4.02 26.69
N ARG A 190 -6.89 -5.15 27.06
CA ARG A 190 -7.02 -5.61 28.46
C ARG A 190 -5.78 -6.32 28.99
N GLU A 191 -4.78 -6.56 28.15
CA GLU A 191 -3.54 -7.22 28.56
C GLU A 191 -2.79 -6.36 29.61
N SER A 192 -2.39 -7.01 30.69
CA SER A 192 -1.72 -6.36 31.82
C SER A 192 -0.29 -5.97 31.48
N ASN A 193 0.38 -6.78 30.65
CA ASN A 193 1.69 -6.47 30.11
C ASN A 193 1.54 -5.65 28.82
N GLN A 194 1.92 -4.38 28.88
CA GLN A 194 1.82 -3.46 27.76
C GLN A 194 2.50 -3.98 26.48
N GLU A 195 3.71 -4.55 26.57
CA GLU A 195 4.44 -5.07 25.41
C GLU A 195 3.74 -6.29 24.80
N ALA A 196 3.19 -7.17 25.64
CA ALA A 196 2.42 -8.32 25.18
C ALA A 196 1.14 -7.89 24.44
N GLY A 197 0.43 -6.89 24.99
CA GLY A 197 -0.75 -6.31 24.35
C GLY A 197 -0.43 -5.67 23.00
N LEU A 198 0.64 -4.87 22.93
CA LEU A 198 1.12 -4.27 21.68
C LEU A 198 1.52 -5.33 20.64
N SER A 199 2.29 -6.34 21.05
CA SER A 199 2.67 -7.46 20.18
C SER A 199 1.47 -8.24 19.63
N LYS A 200 0.42 -8.42 20.44
CA LYS A 200 -0.81 -9.09 19.99
C LYS A 200 -1.58 -8.25 18.98
N ARG A 201 -1.73 -6.94 19.21
CA ARG A 201 -2.38 -6.01 18.26
C ARG A 201 -1.66 -5.99 16.91
N SER A 202 -0.34 -5.99 16.94
CA SER A 202 0.50 -5.96 15.73
C SER A 202 0.61 -7.29 15.01
N ARG A 203 -0.25 -8.29 15.29
CA ARG A 203 -0.29 -9.56 14.54
C ARG A 203 -1.72 -9.99 14.19
N VAL A 204 -2.69 -9.11 14.42
CA VAL A 204 -4.13 -9.42 14.33
C VAL A 204 -4.58 -9.80 12.91
N PHE A 205 -3.86 -9.38 11.86
CA PHE A 205 -4.18 -9.70 10.46
C PHE A 205 -3.21 -10.70 9.81
N ARG A 206 -2.41 -11.42 10.61
CA ARG A 206 -1.41 -12.38 10.08
C ARG A 206 -1.99 -13.46 9.16
N ASP A 207 -3.25 -13.85 9.39
CA ASP A 207 -3.93 -14.89 8.62
C ASP A 207 -4.87 -14.30 7.53
N ARG A 208 -4.88 -12.97 7.37
CA ARG A 208 -5.79 -12.26 6.46
C ARG A 208 -5.17 -11.99 5.09
N GLY A 209 -6.01 -11.83 4.07
CA GLY A 209 -5.62 -11.19 2.82
C GLY A 209 -5.02 -9.79 3.02
N ILE A 210 -3.98 -9.45 2.26
CA ILE A 210 -3.24 -8.18 2.39
C ILE A 210 -3.98 -7.10 1.63
N SER A 211 -4.50 -6.09 2.34
CA SER A 211 -5.19 -4.97 1.70
C SER A 211 -4.20 -3.97 1.12
N LEU A 212 -4.59 -3.33 0.02
CA LEU A 212 -3.86 -2.22 -0.58
C LEU A 212 -4.24 -0.87 0.04
N ASP A 213 -5.33 -0.81 0.82
CA ASP A 213 -5.92 0.45 1.26
C ASP A 213 -4.93 1.30 2.08
N THR A 214 -5.03 2.62 1.91
CA THR A 214 -4.23 3.61 2.64
C THR A 214 -5.09 4.80 3.00
N THR A 215 -4.77 5.45 4.12
CA THR A 215 -5.50 6.61 4.62
C THR A 215 -4.55 7.78 4.90
N ILE A 216 -5.08 9.00 4.73
CA ILE A 216 -4.37 10.23 5.08
C ILE A 216 -4.03 10.29 6.58
N LEU A 217 -4.83 9.64 7.43
CA LEU A 217 -4.64 9.64 8.89
C LEU A 217 -3.38 8.88 9.30
N SER A 218 -3.01 7.81 8.60
CA SER A 218 -1.72 7.12 8.86
C SER A 218 -0.54 8.05 8.54
N SER A 219 -0.67 8.91 7.53
CA SER A 219 0.35 9.92 7.24
C SER A 219 0.37 11.06 8.27
N PHE A 220 -0.78 11.42 8.84
CA PHE A 220 -0.85 12.31 10.00
C PHE A 220 -0.13 11.71 11.22
N GLY A 221 -0.30 10.41 11.47
CA GLY A 221 0.45 9.66 12.49
C GLY A 221 1.96 9.83 12.34
N ILE A 222 2.47 9.62 11.12
CA ILE A 222 3.89 9.80 10.81
C ILE A 222 4.35 11.26 11.00
N GLU A 223 3.57 12.25 10.59
CA GLU A 223 3.92 13.66 10.86
C GLU A 223 3.99 13.95 12.36
N GLY A 224 3.04 13.44 13.16
CA GLY A 224 3.06 13.56 14.61
C GLY A 224 4.35 13.02 15.21
N ALA A 225 4.78 11.82 14.78
CA ALA A 225 6.03 11.22 15.21
C ALA A 225 7.26 12.01 14.78
N LEU A 226 7.33 12.46 13.52
CA LEU A 226 8.44 13.27 13.02
C LEU A 226 8.58 14.59 13.79
N ARG A 227 7.46 15.23 14.12
CA ARG A 227 7.41 16.44 14.93
C ARG A 227 7.93 16.18 16.35
N ASP A 228 7.43 15.15 17.02
CA ASP A 228 7.84 14.78 18.38
C ASP A 228 9.35 14.42 18.43
N MET A 229 9.85 13.65 17.45
CA MET A 229 11.27 13.34 17.33
C MET A 229 12.12 14.59 17.08
N LYS A 230 11.64 15.54 16.27
CA LYS A 230 12.31 16.83 16.05
C LYS A 230 12.37 17.64 17.35
N ASP A 231 11.23 17.78 18.04
CA ASP A 231 11.11 18.57 19.26
C ASP A 231 11.98 18.00 20.39
N ARG A 232 12.22 16.69 20.39
CA ARG A 232 13.17 16.00 21.29
C ARG A 232 14.61 15.97 20.79
N ALA A 233 14.92 16.65 19.70
CA ALA A 233 16.24 16.68 19.06
C ALA A 233 16.81 15.29 18.69
N VAL A 234 15.92 14.31 18.45
CA VAL A 234 16.28 12.95 18.00
C VAL A 234 16.65 12.95 16.51
N LEU A 235 15.94 13.75 15.71
CA LEU A 235 16.23 13.95 14.29
C LEU A 235 16.89 15.32 14.07
N PRO A 236 18.10 15.39 13.52
CA PRO A 236 18.73 16.66 13.19
C PRO A 236 17.97 17.39 12.07
N GLU A 237 17.95 18.72 12.12
CA GLU A 237 17.39 19.53 11.05
C GLU A 237 18.08 19.25 9.71
N ARG A 238 17.30 19.25 8.61
CA ARG A 238 17.77 19.09 7.23
C ARG A 238 18.64 17.85 6.96
N SER A 239 18.55 16.84 7.80
CA SER A 239 19.39 15.63 7.72
C SER A 239 18.82 14.55 6.80
N ILE A 240 17.51 14.58 6.54
CA ILE A 240 16.83 13.53 5.80
C ILE A 240 16.91 13.82 4.30
N THR A 241 17.62 12.94 3.57
CA THR A 241 17.82 13.05 2.12
C THR A 241 17.31 11.83 1.36
N ARG A 242 17.14 10.70 2.04
CA ARG A 242 16.74 9.44 1.41
C ARG A 242 15.77 8.67 2.29
N VAL A 243 14.59 8.40 1.75
CA VAL A 243 13.49 7.78 2.48
C VAL A 243 13.04 6.51 1.77
N ALA A 244 12.71 5.46 2.52
CA ALA A 244 11.91 4.36 2.01
C ALA A 244 10.50 4.41 2.60
N VAL A 245 9.49 4.10 1.78
CA VAL A 245 8.12 3.86 2.24
C VAL A 245 7.76 2.44 1.82
N ILE A 246 7.56 1.56 2.81
CA ILE A 246 7.16 0.17 2.61
C ILE A 246 5.64 0.11 2.69
N GLY A 247 5.00 -0.46 1.68
CA GLY A 247 3.54 -0.53 1.59
C GLY A 247 2.90 0.86 1.51
N PRO A 248 3.25 1.71 0.52
CA PRO A 248 2.64 3.04 0.37
C PRO A 248 1.12 3.00 0.15
N GLY A 249 0.59 1.83 -0.24
CA GLY A 249 -0.81 1.56 -0.48
C GLY A 249 -1.41 2.30 -1.69
N LEU A 250 -2.64 1.93 -1.99
CA LEU A 250 -3.50 2.44 -3.04
C LEU A 250 -4.88 2.60 -2.44
N ASP A 251 -5.38 3.83 -2.40
CA ASP A 251 -6.71 4.21 -1.94
C ASP A 251 -7.76 3.55 -2.84
N PHE A 252 -8.08 2.30 -2.52
CA PHE A 252 -9.05 1.48 -3.20
C PHE A 252 -10.41 1.79 -2.60
N THR A 253 -10.76 1.20 -1.46
CA THR A 253 -11.95 1.61 -0.71
C THR A 253 -11.69 1.31 0.76
N ASP A 254 -11.21 2.32 1.49
CA ASP A 254 -10.84 2.19 2.90
C ASP A 254 -11.99 1.63 3.77
N LYS A 255 -11.60 0.90 4.82
CA LYS A 255 -12.52 0.23 5.75
C LYS A 255 -13.32 1.28 6.52
N GLY A 256 -14.64 1.10 6.59
CA GLY A 256 -15.54 1.93 7.40
C GLY A 256 -16.10 3.15 6.69
N PHE A 257 -15.31 3.87 5.88
CA PHE A 257 -15.75 5.13 5.26
C PHE A 257 -15.28 5.40 3.83
N GLY A 258 -14.53 4.47 3.21
CA GLY A 258 -13.86 4.64 1.92
C GLY A 258 -14.74 5.19 0.80
N TYR A 259 -14.10 5.97 -0.09
CA TYR A 259 -14.73 6.69 -1.18
C TYR A 259 -14.16 6.24 -2.53
N ASP A 260 -15.01 6.13 -3.54
CA ASP A 260 -14.64 5.55 -4.85
C ASP A 260 -14.99 6.44 -6.05
N PHE A 261 -15.44 7.68 -5.82
CA PHE A 261 -15.89 8.61 -6.86
C PHE A 261 -14.76 9.37 -7.58
N TYR A 262 -13.50 9.02 -7.28
CA TYR A 262 -12.30 9.58 -7.90
C TYR A 262 -11.30 8.49 -8.31
N PRO A 263 -10.32 8.76 -9.19
CA PRO A 263 -9.33 7.77 -9.64
C PRO A 263 -8.54 7.14 -8.49
N LEU A 264 -8.01 5.93 -8.67
CA LEU A 264 -7.14 5.31 -7.67
C LEU A 264 -5.94 6.22 -7.38
N GLN A 265 -5.51 6.25 -6.12
CA GLN A 265 -4.42 7.12 -5.72
C GLN A 265 -3.56 6.58 -4.59
N THR A 266 -2.33 7.08 -4.48
CA THR A 266 -1.42 6.79 -3.37
C THR A 266 -0.96 8.10 -2.76
N LEU A 267 -0.91 8.16 -1.43
CA LEU A 267 -0.68 9.40 -0.70
C LEU A 267 0.65 9.39 0.05
N GLN A 268 0.98 8.29 0.72
CA GLN A 268 1.99 8.28 1.78
C GLN A 268 3.39 8.74 1.34
N PRO A 269 3.96 8.32 0.18
CA PRO A 269 5.26 8.82 -0.26
C PRO A 269 5.31 10.35 -0.36
N PHE A 270 4.25 10.95 -0.89
CA PHE A 270 4.18 12.40 -1.09
C PHE A 270 3.79 13.14 0.20
N ALA A 271 2.98 12.52 1.05
CA ALA A 271 2.65 13.03 2.38
C ALA A 271 3.91 13.13 3.27
N VAL A 272 4.75 12.09 3.23
CA VAL A 272 6.04 12.07 3.95
C VAL A 272 6.96 13.16 3.38
N TYR A 273 7.07 13.29 2.06
CA TYR A 273 7.84 14.38 1.44
C TYR A 273 7.39 15.75 1.96
N ASP A 274 6.10 16.05 1.87
CA ASP A 274 5.52 17.33 2.31
C ASP A 274 5.80 17.61 3.78
N SER A 275 5.60 16.61 4.64
CA SER A 275 5.82 16.71 6.09
C SER A 275 7.28 16.97 6.44
N LEU A 276 8.23 16.27 5.78
CA LEU A 276 9.66 16.46 5.99
C LEU A 276 10.12 17.89 5.67
N ILE A 277 9.57 18.49 4.61
CA ILE A 277 9.86 19.89 4.27
C ILE A 277 9.21 20.84 5.27
N ARG A 278 7.92 20.69 5.57
CA ARG A 278 7.20 21.56 6.51
C ARG A 278 7.82 21.58 7.90
N LEU A 279 8.33 20.44 8.35
CA LEU A 279 9.00 20.33 9.65
C LEU A 279 10.46 20.78 9.61
N GLY A 280 11.03 21.10 8.44
CA GLY A 280 12.44 21.50 8.29
C GLY A 280 13.44 20.35 8.49
N LEU A 281 12.98 19.09 8.40
CA LEU A 281 13.80 17.89 8.53
C LEU A 281 14.53 17.54 7.22
N ALA A 282 14.10 18.10 6.10
CA ALA A 282 14.70 17.94 4.80
C ALA A 282 14.71 19.24 3.98
N GLU A 283 15.59 19.31 2.99
CA GLU A 283 15.64 20.43 2.04
C GLU A 283 14.76 20.16 0.80
N PRO A 284 13.99 21.16 0.32
CA PRO A 284 13.18 21.01 -0.88
C PRO A 284 14.02 20.57 -2.08
N GLY A 285 13.54 19.58 -2.84
CA GLY A 285 14.23 19.07 -4.03
C GLY A 285 15.42 18.16 -3.74
N LYS A 286 15.74 17.85 -2.48
CA LYS A 286 16.86 16.99 -2.09
C LYS A 286 16.46 15.68 -1.39
N ILE A 287 15.19 15.30 -1.52
CA ILE A 287 14.67 14.04 -0.98
C ILE A 287 14.53 13.04 -2.13
N ASP A 288 15.19 11.89 -1.99
CA ASP A 288 14.96 10.71 -2.82
C ASP A 288 14.04 9.74 -2.08
N ILE A 289 12.95 9.29 -2.70
CA ILE A 289 12.03 8.31 -2.11
C ILE A 289 12.08 7.00 -2.89
N ILE A 290 12.16 5.88 -2.18
CA ILE A 290 11.89 4.55 -2.73
C ILE A 290 10.61 4.01 -2.10
N ALA A 291 9.64 3.66 -2.95
CA ALA A 291 8.41 3.01 -2.53
C ALA A 291 8.58 1.50 -2.74
N PHE A 292 8.71 0.74 -1.64
CA PHE A 292 8.75 -0.72 -1.66
C PHE A 292 7.34 -1.27 -1.52
N ASP A 293 6.96 -2.21 -2.37
CA ASP A 293 5.69 -2.91 -2.25
C ASP A 293 5.80 -4.29 -2.91
N ILE A 294 4.92 -5.22 -2.54
CA ILE A 294 4.73 -6.51 -3.20
C ILE A 294 3.59 -6.48 -4.21
N SER A 295 2.67 -5.50 -4.10
CA SER A 295 1.55 -5.32 -5.01
C SER A 295 2.02 -4.73 -6.33
N ARG A 296 1.79 -5.50 -7.39
CA ARG A 296 2.02 -5.06 -8.75
C ARG A 296 1.21 -3.81 -9.09
N GLU A 297 -0.01 -3.69 -8.61
CA GLU A 297 -0.95 -2.61 -8.91
C GLU A 297 -0.52 -1.29 -8.31
N VAL A 298 -0.10 -1.30 -7.04
CA VAL A 298 0.47 -0.13 -6.36
C VAL A 298 1.70 0.36 -7.14
N LEU A 299 2.60 -0.56 -7.50
CA LEU A 299 3.83 -0.22 -8.20
C LEU A 299 3.57 0.27 -9.63
N GLU A 300 2.67 -0.37 -10.38
CA GLU A 300 2.29 0.09 -11.71
C GLU A 300 1.59 1.45 -11.68
N HIS A 301 0.77 1.72 -10.67
CA HIS A 301 0.16 3.04 -10.48
C HIS A 301 1.22 4.13 -10.29
N LEU A 302 2.19 3.89 -9.41
CA LEU A 302 3.33 4.79 -9.22
C LEU A 302 4.18 4.95 -10.48
N ARG A 303 4.45 3.87 -11.23
CA ARG A 303 5.17 3.93 -12.51
C ARG A 303 4.43 4.80 -13.53
N ARG A 304 3.11 4.62 -13.68
CA ARG A 304 2.29 5.45 -14.57
C ARG A 304 2.29 6.91 -14.15
N ALA A 305 2.18 7.20 -12.84
CA ALA A 305 2.28 8.56 -12.34
C ALA A 305 3.65 9.18 -12.64
N HIS A 306 4.73 8.42 -12.44
CA HIS A 306 6.09 8.83 -12.75
C HIS A 306 6.30 9.08 -14.26
N ASP A 307 5.77 8.24 -15.14
CA ASP A 307 5.89 8.43 -16.59
C ASP A 307 5.13 9.66 -17.09
N ARG A 308 3.93 9.94 -16.56
CA ARG A 308 3.20 11.19 -16.83
C ARG A 308 3.93 12.41 -16.27
N ALA A 309 4.59 12.29 -15.12
CA ALA A 309 5.39 13.38 -14.57
C ALA A 309 6.60 13.74 -15.45
N LYS A 310 7.19 12.79 -16.18
CA LYS A 310 8.27 13.07 -17.17
C LYS A 310 7.80 14.02 -18.28
N THR A 311 6.51 14.01 -18.62
CA THR A 311 5.91 14.92 -19.61
C THR A 311 5.34 16.19 -18.98
N GLY A 312 5.61 16.44 -17.70
CA GLY A 312 5.20 17.64 -16.97
C GLY A 312 3.79 17.56 -16.37
N GLU A 313 3.14 16.39 -16.42
CA GLU A 313 1.81 16.24 -15.82
C GLU A 313 1.87 16.19 -14.29
N LYS A 314 0.92 16.88 -13.67
CA LYS A 314 0.75 16.86 -12.21
C LYS A 314 0.04 15.58 -11.79
N TYR A 315 0.30 15.16 -10.56
CA TYR A 315 -0.46 14.09 -9.94
C TYR A 315 -1.50 14.70 -9.00
N VAL A 316 -2.77 14.66 -9.42
CA VAL A 316 -3.87 15.24 -8.66
C VAL A 316 -4.40 14.20 -7.68
N VAL A 317 -4.28 14.50 -6.39
CA VAL A 317 -4.87 13.69 -5.31
C VAL A 317 -6.14 14.35 -4.80
N GLN A 318 -7.16 13.53 -4.56
CA GLN A 318 -8.43 13.93 -3.94
C GLN A 318 -8.38 13.58 -2.45
N LEU A 319 -8.85 14.50 -1.62
CA LEU A 319 -8.72 14.41 -0.17
C LEU A 319 -10.12 14.60 0.43
N PRO A 320 -11.01 13.60 0.34
CA PRO A 320 -12.22 13.62 1.12
C PRO A 320 -11.86 13.63 2.61
N ARG A 321 -12.59 14.40 3.40
CA ARG A 321 -12.50 14.38 4.85
C ARG A 321 -13.68 13.58 5.38
N GLU A 322 -13.39 12.51 6.10
CA GLU A 322 -14.42 11.66 6.67
C GLU A 322 -15.35 12.46 7.60
N SER A 323 -16.61 12.04 7.67
CA SER A 323 -17.68 12.80 8.31
C SER A 323 -17.68 12.74 9.84
N TRP A 324 -16.87 11.87 10.45
CA TRP A 324 -16.74 11.77 11.90
C TRP A 324 -15.77 12.84 12.46
N LEU A 325 -15.81 13.05 13.77
CA LEU A 325 -15.12 14.15 14.43
C LEU A 325 -13.63 13.86 14.63
N TRP A 326 -12.82 14.42 13.75
CA TRP A 326 -11.36 14.41 13.85
C TRP A 326 -10.88 15.40 14.90
N VAL A 327 -9.76 15.10 15.57
CA VAL A 327 -9.08 16.09 16.42
C VAL A 327 -8.60 17.29 15.59
N ALA A 328 -8.50 18.46 16.22
CA ALA A 328 -8.11 19.71 15.56
C ALA A 328 -6.79 19.60 14.77
N ASP A 329 -5.79 18.91 15.31
CA ASP A 329 -4.50 18.72 14.66
C ASP A 329 -4.59 17.86 13.39
N ALA A 330 -5.45 16.84 13.37
CA ALA A 330 -5.70 16.02 12.18
C ALA A 330 -6.42 16.83 11.09
N VAL A 331 -7.39 17.66 11.47
CA VAL A 331 -8.05 18.61 10.56
C VAL A 331 -7.03 19.59 9.99
N GLN A 332 -6.14 20.13 10.84
CA GLN A 332 -5.10 21.07 10.41
C GLN A 332 -4.11 20.41 9.45
N TYR A 333 -3.67 19.18 9.74
CA TYR A 333 -2.83 18.40 8.85
C TYR A 333 -3.50 18.19 7.48
N TRP A 334 -4.77 17.78 7.46
CA TRP A 334 -5.54 17.62 6.23
C TRP A 334 -5.67 18.93 5.45
N ARG A 335 -5.76 20.09 6.12
CA ARG A 335 -5.76 21.41 5.46
C ARG A 335 -4.39 21.81 4.91
N SER A 336 -3.30 21.45 5.60
CA SER A 336 -1.94 21.83 5.21
C SER A 336 -1.27 20.88 4.23
N PHE A 337 -1.74 19.63 4.12
CA PHE A 337 -1.14 18.65 3.22
C PHE A 337 -0.99 19.24 1.81
N GLY A 338 0.19 19.05 1.21
CA GLY A 338 0.45 19.46 -0.16
C GLY A 338 0.94 20.91 -0.32
N SER A 339 1.08 21.66 0.77
CA SER A 339 1.50 23.07 0.72
C SER A 339 2.95 23.25 0.28
N GLU A 340 3.82 22.26 0.50
CA GLU A 340 5.23 22.31 0.06
C GLU A 340 5.45 21.60 -1.27
N ILE A 341 4.56 20.68 -1.67
CA ILE A 341 4.77 19.81 -2.84
C ILE A 341 3.84 20.09 -4.03
N GLY A 342 2.84 20.93 -3.86
CA GLY A 342 1.78 21.10 -4.85
C GLY A 342 1.09 22.46 -4.80
N LYS A 343 -0.07 22.53 -5.46
CA LYS A 343 -1.02 23.65 -5.35
C LYS A 343 -2.44 23.09 -5.25
N PRO A 344 -3.34 23.78 -4.54
CA PRO A 344 -4.76 23.44 -4.56
C PRO A 344 -5.30 23.42 -6.00
N VAL A 345 -6.15 22.45 -6.29
CA VAL A 345 -6.93 22.37 -7.54
C VAL A 345 -8.39 22.08 -7.20
N ALA A 346 -9.29 22.25 -8.17
CA ALA A 346 -10.70 21.95 -7.96
C ALA A 346 -10.90 20.47 -7.60
N PRO A 347 -11.56 20.13 -6.48
CA PRO A 347 -11.88 18.75 -6.15
C PRO A 347 -12.99 18.22 -7.06
N ILE A 348 -12.96 16.90 -7.29
CA ILE A 348 -14.07 16.19 -7.93
C ILE A 348 -15.28 16.30 -7.01
N GLN A 349 -16.41 16.72 -7.56
CA GLN A 349 -17.64 16.89 -6.78
C GLN A 349 -18.14 15.53 -6.29
N PRO A 350 -18.46 15.39 -4.99
CA PRO A 350 -19.06 14.17 -4.47
C PRO A 350 -20.40 13.86 -5.17
N PRO A 351 -20.76 12.59 -5.32
CA PRO A 351 -22.08 12.20 -5.80
C PRO A 351 -23.18 12.68 -4.82
N PRO A 352 -24.47 12.75 -5.25
CA PRO A 352 -25.57 13.22 -4.41
C PRO A 352 -25.68 12.52 -3.04
N ALA A 353 -25.31 11.24 -2.96
CA ALA A 353 -25.28 10.46 -1.73
C ALA A 353 -24.25 10.97 -0.70
N LEU A 354 -23.31 11.83 -1.11
CA LEU A 354 -22.20 12.37 -0.33
C LEU A 354 -22.13 13.91 -0.41
N LYS A 355 -23.25 14.59 -0.67
CA LYS A 355 -23.30 16.03 -0.93
C LYS A 355 -22.67 16.93 0.16
N ASP A 356 -22.67 16.47 1.41
CA ASP A 356 -22.15 17.21 2.57
C ASP A 356 -20.68 16.83 2.89
N LEU A 357 -20.05 16.00 2.06
CA LEU A 357 -18.66 15.58 2.22
C LEU A 357 -17.71 16.74 1.92
N GLU A 358 -16.93 17.14 2.92
CA GLU A 358 -15.86 18.10 2.70
C GLU A 358 -14.75 17.44 1.86
N THR A 359 -14.36 18.10 0.77
CA THR A 359 -13.31 17.59 -0.13
C THR A 359 -12.32 18.69 -0.48
N ARG A 360 -11.07 18.28 -0.69
CA ARG A 360 -9.99 19.11 -1.23
C ARG A 360 -9.24 18.33 -2.30
N ALA A 361 -8.53 19.02 -3.18
CA ALA A 361 -7.60 18.37 -4.08
C ALA A 361 -6.30 19.16 -4.20
N VAL A 362 -5.20 18.43 -4.40
CA VAL A 362 -3.86 18.99 -4.59
C VAL A 362 -3.27 18.42 -5.87
N GLY A 363 -2.81 19.31 -6.75
CA GLY A 363 -1.97 18.94 -7.89
C GLY A 363 -0.51 18.92 -7.47
N ILE A 364 0.03 17.73 -7.19
CA ILE A 364 1.43 17.51 -6.82
C ILE A 364 2.32 17.77 -8.03
N ARG A 365 3.43 18.48 -7.82
CA ARG A 365 4.33 18.90 -8.91
C ARG A 365 5.11 17.72 -9.51
N PRO A 366 5.40 17.73 -10.82
CA PRO A 366 6.14 16.68 -11.51
C PRO A 366 7.46 16.28 -10.83
N GLU A 367 8.26 17.25 -10.40
CA GLU A 367 9.57 17.00 -9.79
C GLU A 367 9.48 16.26 -8.45
N VAL A 368 8.38 16.41 -7.71
CA VAL A 368 8.13 15.65 -6.48
C VAL A 368 7.79 14.21 -6.83
N ILE A 369 6.99 13.98 -7.87
CA ILE A 369 6.62 12.63 -8.33
C ILE A 369 7.87 11.89 -8.84
N LEU A 370 8.71 12.58 -9.61
CA LEU A 370 9.96 12.03 -10.16
C LEU A 370 11.00 11.70 -9.07
N SER A 371 10.84 12.22 -7.85
CA SER A 371 11.70 11.86 -6.71
C SER A 371 11.36 10.48 -6.12
N CYS A 372 10.19 9.91 -6.44
CA CYS A 372 9.71 8.64 -5.92
C CYS A 372 9.89 7.51 -6.94
N LYS A 373 10.61 6.45 -6.55
CA LYS A 373 10.85 5.27 -7.40
C LYS A 373 10.15 4.04 -6.83
N PRO A 374 9.20 3.43 -7.55
CA PRO A 374 8.56 2.19 -7.13
C PRO A 374 9.50 1.00 -7.35
N VAL A 375 9.62 0.14 -6.35
CA VAL A 375 10.44 -1.07 -6.37
C VAL A 375 9.61 -2.23 -5.82
N ASP A 376 9.52 -3.29 -6.62
CA ASP A 376 8.98 -4.57 -6.15
C ASP A 376 9.95 -5.17 -5.13
N LEU A 377 9.53 -5.33 -3.90
CA LEU A 377 10.33 -5.90 -2.82
C LEU A 377 9.40 -6.43 -1.72
N ASN A 378 9.50 -7.72 -1.42
CA ASN A 378 9.06 -8.26 -0.16
C ASN A 378 10.12 -7.98 0.92
N ILE A 379 9.82 -7.02 1.82
CA ILE A 379 10.77 -6.58 2.85
C ILE A 379 11.16 -7.70 3.82
N VAL A 380 10.37 -8.78 3.93
CA VAL A 380 10.66 -9.89 4.84
C VAL A 380 11.71 -10.82 4.24
N PHE A 381 11.51 -11.24 2.98
CA PHE A 381 12.26 -12.36 2.40
C PHE A 381 13.26 -11.94 1.33
N GLU A 382 13.06 -10.81 0.66
CA GLU A 382 13.87 -10.39 -0.48
C GLU A 382 14.95 -9.38 -0.10
N GLN A 383 16.10 -9.49 -0.78
CA GLN A 383 17.22 -8.59 -0.62
C GLN A 383 17.13 -7.43 -1.62
N PHE A 384 17.23 -6.20 -1.09
CA PHE A 384 17.43 -5.02 -1.93
C PHE A 384 18.92 -4.77 -2.16
N ASP A 385 19.32 -4.61 -3.43
CA ASP A 385 20.71 -4.33 -3.78
C ASP A 385 21.07 -2.85 -3.54
N LEU A 386 21.91 -2.62 -2.53
CA LEU A 386 22.46 -1.32 -2.19
C LEU A 386 23.75 -0.98 -2.96
N SER A 387 24.30 -1.88 -3.78
CA SER A 387 25.60 -1.64 -4.46
C SER A 387 25.63 -0.36 -5.28
N ALA A 388 24.50 -0.01 -5.90
CA ALA A 388 24.31 1.22 -6.69
C ALA A 388 23.57 2.33 -5.92
N THR A 389 23.24 2.13 -4.64
CA THR A 389 22.39 3.07 -3.89
C THR A 389 22.88 3.36 -2.47
N ARG A 390 22.68 4.60 -2.02
CA ARG A 390 22.94 4.96 -0.61
C ARG A 390 21.91 4.29 0.29
N ARG A 391 22.32 3.95 1.51
CA ARG A 391 21.42 3.56 2.60
C ARG A 391 20.44 4.69 2.94
N PHE A 392 19.30 4.34 3.54
CA PHE A 392 18.23 5.28 3.88
C PHE A 392 18.53 6.03 5.18
N ASP A 393 18.02 7.26 5.29
CA ASP A 393 18.02 8.03 6.54
C ASP A 393 16.79 7.66 7.39
N LEU A 394 15.67 7.39 6.71
CA LEU A 394 14.36 7.14 7.27
C LEU A 394 13.65 6.04 6.47
N ILE A 395 12.99 5.11 7.15
CA ILE A 395 12.09 4.13 6.56
C ILE A 395 10.73 4.24 7.26
N ILE A 396 9.65 4.22 6.49
CA ILE A 396 8.27 4.29 6.98
C ILE A 396 7.56 2.99 6.59
N ALA A 397 6.82 2.40 7.53
CA ALA A 397 5.98 1.24 7.28
C ALA A 397 4.75 1.27 8.21
N THR A 398 3.62 1.77 7.71
CA THR A 398 2.37 1.82 8.49
C THR A 398 1.39 0.77 8.01
N ASN A 399 0.76 0.04 8.92
CA ASN A 399 -0.18 -1.03 8.61
C ASN A 399 0.44 -2.10 7.70
N VAL A 400 1.72 -2.42 7.93
CA VAL A 400 2.46 -3.43 7.16
C VAL A 400 2.69 -4.67 7.99
N PHE A 401 3.18 -4.52 9.23
CA PHE A 401 3.69 -5.64 9.99
C PHE A 401 2.60 -6.44 10.70
N LEU A 402 1.39 -5.89 10.86
CA LEU A 402 0.21 -6.61 11.33
C LEU A 402 -0.24 -7.79 10.45
N TYR A 403 0.27 -7.89 9.23
CA TYR A 403 0.02 -9.00 8.31
C TYR A 403 1.00 -10.17 8.47
N TYR A 404 1.95 -10.06 9.38
CA TYR A 404 3.03 -11.01 9.57
C TYR A 404 3.04 -11.56 11.00
N ASP A 405 3.61 -12.74 11.18
CA ASP A 405 3.84 -13.31 12.50
C ASP A 405 5.13 -12.78 13.17
N THR A 406 5.48 -13.33 14.33
CA THR A 406 6.65 -12.89 15.09
C THR A 406 7.98 -13.18 14.38
N LEU A 407 8.11 -14.34 13.72
CA LEU A 407 9.32 -14.70 13.00
C LEU A 407 9.50 -13.76 11.80
N GLU A 408 8.45 -13.58 11.01
CA GLU A 408 8.44 -12.71 9.84
C GLU A 408 8.71 -11.24 10.22
N GLN A 409 8.13 -10.74 11.33
CA GLN A 409 8.41 -9.40 11.85
C GLN A 409 9.89 -9.22 12.22
N ALA A 410 10.48 -10.21 12.89
CA ALA A 410 11.90 -10.17 13.26
C ALA A 410 12.80 -10.21 12.01
N LEU A 411 12.46 -11.04 11.02
CA LEU A 411 13.16 -11.08 9.73
C LEU A 411 13.07 -9.75 8.98
N ALA A 412 11.90 -9.13 8.96
CA ALA A 412 11.70 -7.82 8.37
C ALA A 412 12.54 -6.74 9.06
N LEU A 413 12.53 -6.68 10.39
CA LEU A 413 13.32 -5.73 11.17
C LEU A 413 14.82 -5.93 10.94
N GLN A 414 15.28 -7.18 10.87
CA GLN A 414 16.65 -7.53 10.51
C GLN A 414 17.01 -7.03 9.10
N ASN A 415 16.16 -7.28 8.09
CA ASN A 415 16.41 -6.81 6.73
C ASN A 415 16.42 -5.28 6.64
N ILE A 416 15.47 -4.61 7.29
CA ILE A 416 15.38 -3.14 7.39
C ILE A 416 16.65 -2.56 7.99
N SER A 417 17.22 -3.18 9.02
CA SER A 417 18.49 -2.74 9.60
C SER A 417 19.61 -2.72 8.55
N THR A 418 19.62 -3.66 7.60
CA THR A 418 20.59 -3.69 6.50
C THR A 418 20.37 -2.57 5.48
N LEU A 419 19.21 -1.92 5.47
CA LEU A 419 18.92 -0.81 4.56
C LEU A 419 19.27 0.56 5.15
N LEU A 420 19.47 0.64 6.46
CA LEU A 420 19.14 1.87 7.21
C LEU A 420 20.20 2.92 7.56
N LYS A 421 21.49 2.92 7.19
CA LYS A 421 22.53 3.80 7.82
C LYS A 421 22.64 3.67 9.36
N PRO A 422 23.85 3.75 9.92
CA PRO A 422 23.98 3.93 11.37
C PRO A 422 23.17 5.16 11.83
N ALA A 423 22.46 5.02 12.95
CA ALA A 423 21.56 6.03 13.53
C ALA A 423 20.31 6.41 12.70
N GLY A 424 20.06 5.77 11.54
CA GLY A 424 18.82 5.95 10.79
C GLY A 424 17.61 5.31 11.48
N PHE A 425 16.41 5.73 11.09
CA PHE A 425 15.17 5.35 11.79
C PHE A 425 14.16 4.61 10.92
N LEU A 426 13.52 3.61 11.50
CA LEU A 426 12.24 3.06 11.04
C LEU A 426 11.11 3.67 11.89
N LEU A 427 10.07 4.19 11.25
CA LEU A 427 8.80 4.55 11.89
C LEU A 427 7.70 3.60 11.43
N THR A 428 6.99 3.01 12.39
CA THR A 428 5.89 2.08 12.13
C THR A 428 4.85 2.19 13.23
N ASN A 429 3.57 1.92 12.92
CA ASN A 429 2.52 1.82 13.93
C ASN A 429 2.34 0.39 14.48
N ASP A 430 3.24 -0.52 14.10
CA ASP A 430 3.28 -1.88 14.59
C ASP A 430 4.43 -2.08 15.59
N TRP A 431 4.15 -2.74 16.71
CA TRP A 431 5.18 -3.19 17.64
C TRP A 431 5.93 -4.38 17.05
N LEU A 432 7.25 -4.30 17.03
CA LEU A 432 8.13 -5.34 16.48
C LEU A 432 8.90 -6.05 17.60
N PRO A 433 9.32 -7.32 17.39
CA PRO A 433 10.11 -8.06 18.38
C PRO A 433 11.47 -7.39 18.65
N ASP A 434 11.72 -7.00 19.90
CA ASP A 434 13.00 -6.44 20.34
C ASP A 434 14.00 -7.56 20.66
N LEU A 435 14.67 -8.06 19.62
CA LEU A 435 15.69 -9.11 19.74
C LEU A 435 17.09 -8.48 19.82
N PRO A 436 17.91 -8.75 20.86
CA PRO A 436 19.26 -8.21 20.99
C PRO A 436 20.20 -8.52 19.81
N GLN A 437 19.88 -9.55 19.03
CA GLN A 437 20.63 -10.00 17.86
C GLN A 437 20.39 -9.10 16.63
N ILE A 438 19.30 -8.33 16.63
CA ILE A 438 18.96 -7.40 15.56
C ILE A 438 19.56 -6.04 15.92
N PRO A 439 20.32 -5.37 15.02
CA PRO A 439 20.96 -4.08 15.30
C PRO A 439 19.96 -2.92 15.18
N MET A 440 18.81 -3.05 15.83
CA MET A 440 17.72 -2.08 15.89
C MET A 440 17.29 -1.96 17.35
N ARG A 441 17.02 -0.74 17.80
CA ARG A 441 16.57 -0.47 19.17
C ARG A 441 15.32 0.39 19.15
N SER A 442 14.32 0.02 19.95
CA SER A 442 13.17 0.89 20.20
C SER A 442 13.62 2.10 21.04
N MET A 443 13.44 3.30 20.50
CA MET A 443 13.76 4.57 21.15
C MET A 443 12.55 5.20 21.85
N GLY A 444 11.36 4.64 21.64
CA GLY A 444 10.10 5.15 22.15
C GLY A 444 8.99 5.11 21.11
N TYR A 445 7.90 5.81 21.39
CA TYR A 445 6.78 5.95 20.47
C TYR A 445 6.06 7.29 20.68
N THR A 446 5.34 7.72 19.63
CA THR A 446 4.40 8.85 19.69
C THR A 446 2.97 8.32 19.66
N PRO A 447 2.17 8.55 20.70
CA PRO A 447 0.73 8.32 20.62
C PRO A 447 0.09 9.43 19.78
N VAL A 448 -0.66 9.04 18.75
CA VAL A 448 -1.39 9.96 17.88
C VAL A 448 -2.87 9.62 17.95
N ARG A 449 -3.70 10.61 18.26
CA ARG A 449 -5.16 10.48 18.28
C ARG A 449 -5.73 11.05 16.99
N TYR A 450 -6.65 10.32 16.38
CA TYR A 450 -7.36 10.76 15.19
C TYR A 450 -8.71 11.39 15.54
N GLY A 451 -9.40 10.88 16.57
CA GLY A 451 -10.74 11.35 16.97
C GLY A 451 -10.82 12.08 18.30
N GLU A 452 -11.80 12.99 18.42
CA GLU A 452 -12.08 13.71 19.67
C GLU A 452 -12.48 12.78 20.82
N GLY A 453 -13.14 11.66 20.52
CA GLY A 453 -13.51 10.63 21.50
C GLY A 453 -12.33 9.85 22.07
N GLY A 454 -11.13 9.96 21.48
CA GLY A 454 -9.92 9.27 21.93
C GLY A 454 -9.82 7.79 21.54
N ASP A 455 -10.90 7.19 21.03
CA ASP A 455 -10.97 5.77 20.68
C ASP A 455 -10.21 5.40 19.40
N TRP A 456 -9.90 6.39 18.55
CA TRP A 456 -9.22 6.20 17.27
C TRP A 456 -7.84 6.85 17.29
N GLY A 457 -6.80 6.09 17.01
CA GLY A 457 -5.41 6.54 17.01
C GLY A 457 -4.42 5.41 16.81
N ASP A 458 -3.15 5.78 16.64
CA ASP A 458 -2.01 4.88 16.50
C ASP A 458 -0.92 5.22 17.53
N ASN A 459 -0.10 4.22 17.86
CA ASN A 459 1.20 4.47 18.48
C ASN A 459 2.27 4.30 17.39
N VAL A 460 2.95 5.38 17.02
CA VAL A 460 4.04 5.31 16.04
C VAL A 460 5.36 5.08 16.77
N PHE A 461 5.90 3.87 16.66
CA PHE A 461 7.15 3.44 17.26
C PHE A 461 8.36 3.91 16.47
N TRP A 462 9.43 4.25 17.19
CA TRP A 462 10.69 4.75 16.62
C TRP A 462 11.79 3.72 16.83
N TRP A 463 12.19 3.04 15.76
CA TRP A 463 13.26 2.06 15.81
C TRP A 463 14.53 2.63 15.20
N GLN A 464 15.58 2.77 16.00
CA GLN A 464 16.86 3.31 15.54
C GLN A 464 17.85 2.19 15.25
N ARG A 465 18.48 2.25 14.08
CA ARG A 465 19.62 1.41 13.76
C ARG A 465 20.83 1.77 14.62
N GLN A 466 21.39 0.77 15.31
CA GLN A 466 22.59 0.91 16.14
C GLN A 466 23.88 0.94 15.32
#